data_AF-A0A3D1USJ3-F1
#
_entry.id   AF-A0A3D1USJ3-F1
#
_cell.length_a   1.000
_cell.length_b   1.000
_cell.length_c   1.000
_cell.angle_alpha   90.00
_cell.angle_beta   90.00
_cell.angle_gamma   90.00
#
_symmetry.space_group_name_H-M   'P 1'
#
loop_
_entity.id
_entity.type
_entity.pdbx_description
1 polymer ?
#
loop_
_entity_poly.entity_id
_entity_poly.type
_entity_poly.pdbx_seq_one_letter_code
_entity_poly.pdbx_strand_id
1 'polypeptide(L)'
;MLRIFMILIFLGLFCGCSSGLSGSSQLSKNEQDAVISHIRSFIRRSKVKLTPAERAYVMTHDPIFNVSYTGYKEGALTVRWAFPRQRNLIVTRSGRLLSSDRADWTVRVTTDKSTQLVPQDFFGANGEELALPPL
;
A
#
# COMPACT_ATOMS: atom_id res chain seq x y z
N MET A 1 -24.64 -13.35 65.54
CA MET A 1 -25.48 -13.75 64.39
C MET A 1 -24.99 -12.95 63.19
N LEU A 2 -24.09 -13.53 62.39
CA LEU A 2 -24.38 -14.29 61.16
C LEU A 2 -24.47 -13.34 59.94
N ARG A 3 -23.33 -13.24 59.23
CA ARG A 3 -23.12 -13.10 57.78
C ARG A 3 -24.31 -12.58 56.96
N ILE A 4 -24.09 -11.50 56.19
CA ILE A 4 -24.29 -11.50 54.74
C ILE A 4 -23.29 -10.53 54.10
N PHE A 5 -22.37 -11.14 53.36
CA PHE A 5 -21.42 -10.57 52.42
C PHE A 5 -22.01 -10.90 51.04
N MET A 6 -22.55 -9.94 50.30
CA MET A 6 -22.98 -10.12 48.90
C MET A 6 -23.29 -8.73 48.32
N ILE A 7 -22.36 -8.10 47.62
CA ILE A 7 -22.21 -8.20 46.16
C ILE A 7 -23.53 -7.80 45.46
N LEU A 8 -23.68 -6.50 45.21
CA LEU A 8 -24.52 -5.90 44.16
C LEU A 8 -23.54 -5.21 43.21
N ILE A 9 -22.84 -5.92 42.32
CA ILE A 9 -23.27 -6.34 40.97
C ILE A 9 -24.06 -5.26 40.21
N PHE A 10 -23.33 -4.65 39.27
CA PHE A 10 -23.76 -4.28 37.91
C PHE A 10 -25.00 -3.39 37.75
N LEU A 11 -24.79 -2.08 37.78
CA LEU A 11 -25.39 -1.12 36.86
C LEU A 11 -24.38 0.04 36.77
N GLY A 12 -23.74 0.31 35.66
CA GLY A 12 -24.33 0.43 34.33
C GLY A 12 -24.10 1.88 33.92
N LEU A 13 -22.92 2.15 33.35
CA LEU A 13 -22.70 3.26 32.45
C LEU A 13 -21.35 3.00 31.77
N PHE A 14 -21.48 2.31 30.64
CA PHE A 14 -20.55 2.42 29.53
C PHE A 14 -20.36 3.92 29.23
N CYS A 15 -19.45 4.57 29.93
CA CYS A 15 -18.73 5.71 29.40
C CYS A 15 -17.62 5.12 28.53
N GLY A 16 -18.02 4.43 27.47
CA GLY A 16 -17.20 4.32 26.29
C GLY A 16 -17.08 5.74 25.78
N CYS A 17 -16.11 6.48 26.32
CA CYS A 17 -15.57 7.63 25.62
C CYS A 17 -15.13 7.07 24.28
N SER A 18 -15.99 7.26 23.29
CA SER A 18 -15.69 7.20 21.88
C SER A 18 -14.41 8.00 21.75
N SER A 19 -13.27 7.30 21.73
CA SER A 19 -11.99 7.88 21.40
C SER A 19 -12.26 8.57 20.09
N GLY A 20 -12.38 9.90 20.15
CA GLY A 20 -12.62 10.73 18.99
C GLY A 20 -11.65 10.26 17.94
N LEU A 21 -12.18 9.85 16.79
CA LEU A 21 -11.45 9.51 15.59
C LEU A 21 -10.69 10.78 15.16
N SER A 22 -9.61 11.08 15.89
CA SER A 22 -8.55 11.98 15.51
C SER A 22 -7.44 11.11 14.92
N GLY A 23 -7.80 10.38 13.87
CA GLY A 23 -6.85 9.80 12.95
C GLY A 23 -7.30 10.31 11.60
N SER A 24 -6.47 11.11 10.94
CA SER A 24 -6.73 11.48 9.55
C SER A 24 -7.16 10.22 8.81
N SER A 25 -8.32 10.25 8.14
CA SER A 25 -8.77 9.12 7.30
C SER A 25 -7.73 8.78 6.22
N GLN A 26 -6.80 9.71 5.99
CA GLN A 26 -5.68 9.65 5.08
C GLN A 26 -4.42 9.01 5.69
N LEU A 27 -3.64 8.37 4.82
CA LEU A 27 -2.31 7.86 5.14
C LEU A 27 -1.39 9.01 5.54
N SER A 28 -0.85 8.93 6.75
CA SER A 28 0.20 9.82 7.24
C SER A 28 1.49 9.62 6.44
N LYS A 29 2.41 10.60 6.52
CA LYS A 29 3.71 10.52 5.85
C LYS A 29 4.50 9.27 6.27
N ASN A 30 4.50 8.95 7.56
CA ASN A 30 5.17 7.76 8.09
C ASN A 30 4.60 6.45 7.52
N GLU A 31 3.27 6.39 7.31
CA GLU A 31 2.61 5.22 6.72
C GLU A 31 2.91 5.11 5.22
N GLN A 32 3.01 6.24 4.51
CA GLN A 32 3.46 6.26 3.13
C GLN A 32 4.91 5.77 3.03
N ASP A 33 5.81 6.23 3.91
CA ASP A 33 7.21 5.80 3.94
C ASP A 33 7.34 4.29 4.24
N ALA A 34 6.50 3.76 5.13
CA ALA A 34 6.43 2.32 5.40
C ALA A 34 6.00 1.53 4.15
N VAL A 35 5.00 2.03 3.41
CA VAL A 35 4.57 1.45 2.13
C VAL A 35 5.71 1.47 1.10
N ILE A 36 6.41 2.61 0.95
CA ILE A 36 7.55 2.73 0.03
C ILE A 36 8.62 1.70 0.40
N SER A 37 8.95 1.60 1.68
CA SER A 37 9.96 0.67 2.20
C SER A 37 9.60 -0.78 1.90
N HIS A 38 8.33 -1.16 2.10
CA HIS A 38 7.83 -2.50 1.77
C HIS A 38 7.94 -2.81 0.29
N ILE A 39 7.49 -1.89 -0.58
CA ILE A 39 7.59 -2.06 -2.03
C ILE A 39 9.06 -2.18 -2.44
N ARG A 40 9.94 -1.30 -1.95
CA ARG A 40 11.40 -1.37 -2.22
C ARG A 40 11.97 -2.73 -1.79
N SER A 41 11.63 -3.22 -0.60
CA SER A 41 12.05 -4.53 -0.10
C SER A 41 11.60 -5.67 -1.02
N PHE A 42 10.34 -5.65 -1.47
CA PHE A 42 9.80 -6.62 -2.41
C PHE A 42 10.52 -6.56 -3.76
N ILE A 43 10.69 -5.36 -4.35
CA ILE A 43 11.41 -5.20 -5.63
C ILE A 43 12.85 -5.72 -5.52
N ARG A 44 13.52 -5.51 -4.37
CA ARG A 44 14.88 -6.00 -4.15
C ARG A 44 14.98 -7.53 -4.22
N ARG A 45 13.97 -8.23 -3.70
CA ARG A 45 13.97 -9.70 -3.56
C ARG A 45 13.26 -10.43 -4.70
N SER A 46 12.35 -9.75 -5.39
CA SER A 46 11.48 -10.35 -6.41
C SER A 46 12.13 -10.37 -7.80
N LYS A 47 11.60 -11.24 -8.65
CA LYS A 47 12.00 -11.40 -10.05
C LYS A 47 11.24 -10.48 -11.01
N VAL A 48 10.69 -9.36 -10.53
CA VAL A 48 10.00 -8.36 -11.37
C VAL A 48 10.93 -7.94 -12.52
N LYS A 49 10.40 -7.91 -13.74
CA LYS A 49 11.14 -7.58 -14.98
C LYS A 49 11.51 -6.10 -15.10
N LEU A 50 12.35 -5.65 -14.18
CA LEU A 50 13.00 -4.34 -14.17
C LEU A 50 14.49 -4.51 -14.49
N THR A 51 15.01 -3.62 -15.32
CA THR A 51 16.45 -3.51 -15.59
C THR A 51 17.19 -3.06 -14.32
N PRO A 52 18.51 -3.31 -14.21
CA PRO A 52 19.29 -2.84 -13.06
C PRO A 52 19.19 -1.32 -12.83
N ALA A 53 19.14 -0.52 -13.90
CA ALA A 53 18.97 0.92 -13.83
C ALA A 53 17.59 1.33 -13.27
N GLU A 54 16.52 0.67 -13.71
CA GLU A 54 15.17 0.93 -13.17
C GLU A 54 15.04 0.50 -11.71
N ARG A 55 15.66 -0.62 -11.33
CA ARG A 55 15.74 -1.03 -9.92
C ARG A 55 16.45 0.02 -9.08
N ALA A 56 17.60 0.53 -9.55
CA ALA A 56 18.30 1.61 -8.86
C ALA A 56 17.46 2.89 -8.79
N TYR A 57 16.67 3.18 -9.82
CA TYR A 57 15.75 4.32 -9.84
C TYR A 57 14.69 4.21 -8.74
N VAL A 58 14.03 3.06 -8.59
CA VAL A 58 13.02 2.81 -7.53
C VAL A 58 13.60 2.99 -6.12
N MET A 59 14.89 2.68 -5.92
CA MET A 59 15.55 2.80 -4.63
C MET A 59 15.94 4.24 -4.28
N THR A 60 16.19 5.08 -5.28
CA THR A 60 16.73 6.43 -5.10
C THR A 60 15.69 7.53 -5.23
N HIS A 61 14.59 7.27 -5.95
CA HIS A 61 13.55 8.25 -6.21
C HIS A 61 12.26 7.88 -5.47
N ASP A 62 11.57 8.90 -5.00
CA ASP A 62 10.26 8.74 -4.38
C ASP A 62 9.16 8.60 -5.44
N PRO A 63 8.18 7.73 -5.21
CA PRO A 63 7.08 7.55 -6.14
C PRO A 63 6.04 8.65 -6.02
N ILE A 64 5.18 8.71 -7.03
CA ILE A 64 3.93 9.46 -6.99
C ILE A 64 2.89 8.61 -6.26
N PHE A 65 2.33 9.15 -5.17
CA PHE A 65 1.22 8.55 -4.43
C PHE A 65 -0.11 9.11 -4.93
N ASN A 66 -1.05 8.23 -5.24
CA ASN A 66 -2.44 8.58 -5.47
C ASN A 66 -3.33 7.67 -4.65
N VAL A 67 -4.19 8.26 -3.82
CA VAL A 67 -5.06 7.52 -2.91
C VAL A 67 -6.49 8.02 -3.05
N SER A 68 -7.40 7.10 -3.35
CA SER A 68 -8.83 7.33 -3.30
C SER A 68 -9.39 6.65 -2.05
N TYR A 69 -10.00 7.42 -1.16
CA TYR A 69 -10.51 6.92 0.12
C TYR A 69 -12.01 6.67 0.02
N THR A 70 -12.44 5.48 0.44
CA THR A 70 -13.86 5.12 0.64
C THR A 70 -14.23 5.05 2.12
N GLY A 71 -13.23 5.02 3.01
CA GLY A 71 -13.42 4.97 4.45
C GLY A 71 -12.11 5.22 5.22
N TYR A 72 -12.10 4.92 6.51
CA TYR A 72 -10.91 5.09 7.35
C TYR A 72 -9.78 4.17 6.89
N LYS A 73 -8.74 4.74 6.26
CA LYS A 73 -7.60 4.00 5.70
C LYS A 73 -8.05 2.85 4.79
N GLU A 74 -9.16 3.07 4.10
CA GLU A 74 -9.80 2.11 3.21
C GLU A 74 -10.09 2.80 1.88
N GLY A 75 -9.85 2.07 0.78
CA GLY A 75 -10.08 2.57 -0.56
C GLY A 75 -9.12 1.95 -1.56
N ALA A 76 -8.58 2.77 -2.46
CA ALA A 76 -7.62 2.36 -3.48
C ALA A 76 -6.35 3.22 -3.42
N LEU A 77 -5.21 2.58 -3.25
CA LEU A 77 -3.88 3.19 -3.29
C LEU A 77 -3.20 2.82 -4.60
N THR A 78 -2.62 3.82 -5.26
CA THR A 78 -1.74 3.66 -6.41
C THR A 78 -0.41 4.36 -6.12
N VAL A 79 0.68 3.61 -6.22
CA VAL A 79 2.05 4.09 -6.08
C VAL A 79 2.74 3.92 -7.43
N ARG A 80 3.26 5.01 -7.99
CA ARG A 80 3.85 5.01 -9.34
C ARG A 80 5.27 5.55 -9.35
N TRP A 81 6.20 4.80 -9.94
CA TRP A 81 7.46 5.32 -10.42
C TRP A 81 7.39 5.48 -11.94
N ALA A 82 7.59 6.71 -12.41
CA ALA A 82 7.72 7.01 -13.83
C ALA A 82 9.20 6.96 -14.22
N PHE A 83 9.58 5.96 -15.02
CA PHE A 83 10.96 5.83 -15.49
C PHE A 83 11.25 6.76 -16.67
N PRO A 84 12.50 7.25 -16.81
CA PRO A 84 12.87 8.16 -17.90
C PRO A 84 12.60 7.65 -19.32
N ARG A 85 12.60 6.32 -19.53
CA ARG A 85 12.34 5.67 -20.84
C ARG A 85 10.87 5.31 -21.04
N GLN A 86 9.95 6.10 -20.48
CA GLN A 86 8.50 5.98 -20.69
C GLN A 86 7.89 4.64 -20.21
N ARG A 87 8.61 3.92 -19.33
CA ARG A 87 8.08 2.77 -18.58
C ARG A 87 7.59 3.25 -17.22
N ASN A 88 6.58 2.58 -16.68
CA ASN A 88 6.05 2.89 -15.36
C ASN A 88 6.00 1.62 -14.53
N LEU A 89 6.51 1.70 -13.31
CA LEU A 89 6.18 0.74 -12.27
C LEU A 89 4.97 1.29 -11.52
N ILE A 90 3.86 0.56 -11.56
CA ILE A 90 2.62 0.91 -10.90
C ILE A 90 2.32 -0.18 -9.89
N VAL A 91 2.15 0.20 -8.64
CA VAL A 91 1.74 -0.69 -7.57
C VAL A 91 0.38 -0.23 -7.09
N THR A 92 -0.62 -1.09 -7.17
CA THR A 92 -1.97 -0.81 -6.69
C THR A 92 -2.32 -1.68 -5.50
N ARG A 93 -3.14 -1.14 -4.61
CA ARG A 93 -3.74 -1.86 -3.49
C ARG A 93 -5.17 -1.40 -3.31
N SER A 94 -6.11 -2.32 -3.13
CA SER A 94 -7.49 -2.02 -2.77
C SER A 94 -7.88 -2.55 -1.39
N GLY A 95 -8.94 -1.98 -0.82
CA GLY A 95 -9.48 -2.34 0.49
C GLY A 95 -8.76 -1.60 1.63
N ARG A 96 -8.53 -2.29 2.74
CA ARG A 96 -7.82 -1.73 3.90
C ARG A 96 -6.35 -1.52 3.56
N LEU A 97 -5.92 -0.26 3.47
CA LEU A 97 -4.64 0.15 2.91
C LEU A 97 -3.43 -0.23 3.78
N LEU A 98 -3.64 -0.54 5.06
CA LEU A 98 -2.60 -0.94 6.00
C LEU A 98 -2.84 -2.31 6.67
N SER A 99 -3.86 -3.06 6.25
CA SER A 99 -4.12 -4.40 6.79
C SER A 99 -3.01 -5.41 6.44
N SER A 100 -2.66 -6.26 7.39
CA SER A 100 -1.74 -7.40 7.26
C SER A 100 -2.42 -8.66 6.69
N ASP A 101 -3.74 -8.70 6.58
CA ASP A 101 -4.47 -9.96 6.54
C ASP A 101 -4.83 -10.41 5.12
N ARG A 102 -5.44 -9.52 4.32
CA ARG A 102 -5.90 -9.80 2.95
C ARG A 102 -5.97 -8.53 2.11
N ALA A 103 -4.83 -7.94 1.83
CA ALA A 103 -4.77 -6.84 0.90
C ALA A 103 -4.40 -7.33 -0.50
N ASP A 104 -5.27 -7.01 -1.47
CA ASP A 104 -5.03 -7.31 -2.87
C ASP A 104 -4.02 -6.30 -3.40
N TRP A 105 -2.75 -6.61 -3.24
CA TRP A 105 -1.70 -5.86 -3.87
C TRP A 105 -1.37 -6.40 -5.25
N THR A 106 -1.24 -5.48 -6.19
CA THR A 106 -0.88 -5.77 -7.56
C THR A 106 0.28 -4.90 -7.97
N VAL A 107 1.34 -5.51 -8.48
CA VAL A 107 2.46 -4.83 -9.15
C VAL A 107 2.27 -4.99 -10.64
N ARG A 108 2.33 -3.87 -11.35
CA ARG A 108 2.31 -3.81 -12.80
C ARG A 108 3.48 -3.02 -13.33
N VAL A 109 4.20 -3.59 -14.29
CA VAL A 109 5.19 -2.84 -15.07
C VAL A 109 4.62 -2.58 -16.44
N THR A 110 4.29 -1.33 -16.74
CA THR A 110 3.70 -0.93 -18.02
C THR A 110 4.69 -0.12 -18.83
N THR A 111 4.55 -0.19 -20.15
CA THR A 111 5.28 0.67 -21.07
C THR A 111 4.27 1.58 -21.73
N ASP A 112 4.53 2.89 -21.73
CA ASP A 112 3.69 3.83 -22.43
C ASP A 112 3.80 3.57 -23.94
N LYS A 113 2.70 3.10 -24.54
CA LYS A 113 2.64 2.80 -25.98
C LYS A 113 2.35 4.04 -26.81
N SER A 114 2.02 5.19 -26.19
CA SER A 114 1.59 6.39 -26.91
C SER A 114 2.71 7.04 -27.73
N THR A 115 3.98 6.73 -27.44
CA THR A 115 5.15 7.42 -28.00
C THR A 115 5.92 6.63 -29.06
N GLN A 116 5.54 5.38 -29.36
CA GLN A 116 6.21 4.50 -30.36
C GLN A 116 7.75 4.35 -30.26
N LEU A 117 8.39 4.82 -29.19
CA LEU A 117 9.85 4.79 -28.99
C LEU A 117 10.33 3.55 -28.22
N VAL A 118 9.53 2.49 -28.17
CA VAL A 118 9.83 1.28 -27.41
C VAL A 118 10.47 0.25 -28.34
N PRO A 119 11.75 -0.15 -28.12
CA PRO A 119 12.32 -1.27 -28.86
C PRO A 119 11.52 -2.55 -28.57
N GLN A 120 11.14 -3.29 -29.61
CA GLN A 120 10.33 -4.52 -29.51
C GLN A 120 10.98 -5.62 -28.64
N ASP A 121 12.27 -5.52 -28.36
CA ASP A 121 13.06 -6.50 -27.59
C ASP A 121 13.17 -6.19 -26.07
N PHE A 122 12.37 -5.27 -25.53
CA PHE A 122 12.48 -4.89 -24.12
C PHE A 122 11.61 -5.76 -23.17
N PHE A 123 12.22 -6.19 -22.06
CA PHE A 123 11.58 -7.02 -21.03
C PHE A 123 10.25 -6.43 -20.53
N GLY A 124 9.15 -7.21 -20.63
CA GLY A 124 7.85 -6.83 -20.04
C GLY A 124 6.96 -5.93 -20.91
N ALA A 125 7.19 -5.85 -22.23
CA ALA A 125 6.38 -5.08 -23.19
C ALA A 125 4.85 -5.36 -23.15
N ASN A 126 4.43 -6.49 -22.55
CA ASN A 126 3.03 -6.92 -22.46
C ASN A 126 2.35 -6.64 -21.11
N GLY A 127 3.01 -5.97 -20.16
CA GLY A 127 2.46 -5.80 -18.82
C GLY A 127 2.64 -7.06 -18.00
N GLU A 128 3.51 -7.01 -17.00
CA GLU A 128 3.65 -8.09 -16.02
C GLU A 128 2.82 -7.74 -14.79
N GLU A 129 1.91 -8.63 -14.39
CA GLU A 129 1.11 -8.50 -13.18
C GLU A 129 1.60 -9.50 -12.13
N LEU A 130 1.98 -9.00 -10.95
CA LEU A 130 2.47 -9.80 -9.84
C LEU A 130 1.72 -9.44 -8.56
N ALA A 131 1.48 -10.44 -7.71
CA ALA A 131 0.95 -10.22 -6.38
C ALA A 131 2.07 -9.82 -5.41
N LEU A 132 1.83 -8.76 -4.66
CA LEU A 132 2.69 -8.31 -3.56
C LEU A 132 2.14 -8.93 -2.26
N PRO A 133 2.98 -9.42 -1.35
CA PRO A 133 2.52 -9.88 -0.05
C PRO A 133 1.96 -8.70 0.78
N PRO A 134 1.10 -9.00 1.78
CA PRO A 134 0.63 -7.98 2.72
C PRO A 134 1.79 -7.25 3.42
N LEU A 135 1.48 -6.04 3.92
CA LEU A 135 2.43 -5.18 4.65
C LEU A 135 2.89 -5.82 5.96
#